data_AF-A0A502WQK5-F1
#
_entry.id   AF-A0A502WQK5-F1
#
_cell.length_a   1.000
_cell.length_b   1.000
_cell.length_c   1.000
_cell.angle_alpha   90.00
_cell.angle_beta   90.00
_cell.angle_gamma   90.00
#
_symmetry.space_group_name_H-M   'P 1'
#
loop_
_entity.id
_entity.type
_entity.pdbx_description
1 polymer ?
#
loop_
_entity_poly.entity_id
_entity_poly.type
_entity_poly.pdbx_seq_one_letter_code
_entity_poly.pdbx_strand_id
1 'polypeptide(L)'
;MTDWVAILKEQTAIGDQMGREVPQMLANPDISEAQVKTLFSALEKQAEFVEKLRMALEKFGHDFSIIKAAERLEELYADLAASVAEKLKAMRK
;
A
#
# COMPACT_ATOMS: atom_id res chain seq x y z
N MET A 1 6.53 -24.47 5.13
CA MET A 1 6.92 -23.65 3.95
C MET A 1 5.99 -22.46 3.93
N THR A 2 6.49 -21.23 3.77
CA THR A 2 5.63 -20.04 3.69
C THR A 2 4.85 -20.06 2.39
N ASP A 3 3.53 -19.87 2.46
CA ASP A 3 2.67 -19.76 1.27
C ASP A 3 2.64 -18.29 0.80
N TRP A 4 3.64 -17.92 0.01
CA TRP A 4 3.79 -16.55 -0.49
C TRP A 4 2.65 -16.11 -1.41
N VAL A 5 2.03 -17.04 -2.15
CA VAL A 5 0.91 -16.73 -3.04
C VAL A 5 -0.37 -16.45 -2.24
N ALA A 6 -0.62 -17.21 -1.18
CA ALA A 6 -1.74 -16.93 -0.28
C ALA A 6 -1.59 -15.55 0.38
N ILE A 7 -0.38 -15.21 0.84
CA ILE A 7 -0.08 -13.88 1.40
C ILE A 7 -0.34 -12.79 0.36
N LEU A 8 0.13 -12.95 -0.88
CA LEU A 8 -0.13 -11.97 -1.94
C LEU A 8 -1.62 -11.75 -2.20
N LYS A 9 -2.42 -12.83 -2.23
CA LYS A 9 -3.88 -12.72 -2.41
C LYS A 9 -4.54 -11.94 -1.28
N GLU A 10 -4.16 -12.22 -0.04
CA GLU A 10 -4.66 -11.50 1.13
C GLU A 10 -4.27 -10.01 1.06
N GLN A 11 -3.00 -9.71 0.77
CA GLN A 11 -2.54 -8.33 0.65
C GLN A 11 -3.19 -7.58 -0.52
N THR A 12 -3.52 -8.28 -1.61
CA THR A 12 -4.25 -7.68 -2.73
C THR A 12 -5.66 -7.26 -2.29
N ALA A 13 -6.37 -8.11 -1.53
CA ALA A 13 -7.69 -7.77 -1.02
C ALA A 13 -7.64 -6.59 -0.04
N ILE A 14 -6.62 -6.53 0.82
CA ILE A 14 -6.39 -5.41 1.72
C ILE A 14 -6.07 -4.14 0.92
N GLY A 15 -5.21 -4.24 -0.10
CA GLY A 15 -4.85 -3.13 -0.98
C GLY A 15 -6.07 -2.56 -1.71
N ASP A 16 -6.92 -3.42 -2.26
CA ASP A 16 -8.18 -3.02 -2.92
C ASP A 16 -9.12 -2.27 -1.97
N GLN A 17 -9.19 -2.69 -0.71
CA GLN A 17 -9.97 -2.01 0.32
C GLN A 17 -9.35 -0.64 0.65
N MET A 18 -8.04 -0.59 0.89
CA MET A 18 -7.31 0.66 1.17
C MET A 18 -7.42 1.66 0.02
N GLY A 19 -7.39 1.18 -1.23
CA GLY A 19 -7.58 1.98 -2.43
C GLY A 19 -8.92 2.73 -2.46
N ARG A 20 -9.93 2.25 -1.73
CA ARG A 20 -11.25 2.88 -1.62
C ARG A 20 -11.37 3.73 -0.35
N GLU A 21 -10.84 3.24 0.77
CA GLU A 21 -10.97 3.88 2.07
C GLU A 21 -10.07 5.11 2.21
N VAL A 22 -8.82 5.05 1.74
CA VAL A 22 -7.86 6.16 1.89
C VAL A 22 -8.38 7.44 1.23
N PRO A 23 -8.84 7.45 -0.03
CA PRO A 23 -9.41 8.66 -0.63
C PRO A 23 -10.61 9.23 0.15
N GLN A 24 -11.47 8.37 0.70
CA GLN A 24 -12.62 8.80 1.50
C GLN A 24 -12.18 9.44 2.82
N MET A 25 -11.20 8.85 3.50
CA MET A 25 -10.61 9.43 4.70
C MET A 25 -9.98 10.81 4.42
N LEU A 26 -9.24 10.95 3.31
CA LEU A 26 -8.61 12.22 2.94
C LEU A 26 -9.62 13.30 2.54
N ALA A 27 -10.79 12.90 2.04
CA ALA A 27 -11.89 13.81 1.70
C ALA A 27 -12.63 14.33 2.94
N ASN A 28 -12.48 13.71 4.11
CA ASN A 28 -13.07 14.20 5.35
C ASN A 28 -12.46 15.56 5.73
N PRO A 29 -13.26 16.64 5.86
CA PRO A 29 -12.73 17.96 6.25
C PRO A 29 -12.19 17.99 7.69
N ASP A 30 -12.67 17.10 8.56
CA ASP A 30 -12.29 17.05 9.98
C ASP A 30 -11.06 16.17 10.25
N ILE A 31 -10.43 15.61 9.21
CA ILE A 31 -9.24 14.78 9.38
C ILE A 31 -8.08 15.62 9.94
N SER A 32 -7.50 15.17 11.05
CA SER A 32 -6.37 15.86 11.68
C SER A 32 -5.04 15.54 10.98
N GLU A 33 -4.07 16.46 11.08
CA GLU A 33 -2.72 16.22 10.54
C GLU A 33 -2.07 14.98 11.16
N ALA A 34 -2.34 14.71 12.45
CA ALA A 34 -1.86 13.52 13.14
C ALA A 34 -2.40 12.23 12.51
N GLN A 35 -3.70 12.17 12.21
CA GLN A 35 -4.31 11.04 11.51
C GLN A 35 -3.71 10.84 10.11
N VAL A 36 -3.49 11.94 9.37
CA VAL A 36 -2.92 11.88 8.02
C VAL A 36 -1.45 11.39 8.07
N LYS A 37 -0.66 11.83 9.06
CA LYS A 37 0.71 11.33 9.30
C LYS A 37 0.73 9.84 9.64
N THR A 38 -0.17 9.40 10.53
CA THR A 38 -0.30 7.98 10.88
C THR A 38 -0.64 7.14 9.66
N LEU A 39 -1.57 7.62 8.82
CA LEU A 39 -1.94 6.95 7.58
C LEU A 39 -0.78 6.87 6.60
N PHE A 40 -0.02 7.95 6.43
CA PHE A 40 1.17 7.98 5.57
C PHE A 40 2.18 6.90 5.98
N SER A 41 2.57 6.88 7.26
CA SER A 41 3.51 5.88 7.78
C SER A 41 2.99 4.45 7.70
N ALA A 42 1.67 4.24 7.77
CA ALA A 42 1.08 2.91 7.60
C ALA A 42 1.19 2.44 6.14
N LEU A 43 0.93 3.32 5.17
CA LEU A 43 1.04 3.00 3.75
C LEU A 43 2.49 2.75 3.32
N GLU A 44 3.45 3.51 3.84
CA GLU A 44 4.88 3.26 3.61
C GLU A 44 5.30 1.85 4.09
N LYS A 45 4.84 1.45 5.28
CA LYS A 45 5.11 0.10 5.80
C LYS A 45 4.49 -1.00 4.95
N GLN A 46 3.31 -0.75 4.38
CA GLN A 46 2.67 -1.71 3.47
C GLN A 46 3.43 -1.82 2.14
N ALA A 47 3.87 -0.70 1.57
CA ALA A 47 4.71 -0.71 0.37
C ALA A 47 6.01 -1.51 0.60
N GLU A 48 6.72 -1.25 1.71
CA GLU A 48 7.94 -1.99 2.08
C GLU A 48 7.66 -3.50 2.30
N PHE A 49 6.52 -3.84 2.89
CA PHE A 49 6.13 -5.24 3.06
C PHE A 49 5.90 -5.93 1.71
N VAL A 50 5.19 -5.28 0.79
CA VAL A 50 4.89 -5.85 -0.53
C VAL A 50 6.15 -5.95 -1.38
N GLU A 51 7.09 -5.00 -1.28
CA GLU A 51 8.40 -5.10 -1.93
C GLU A 51 9.13 -6.37 -1.46
N LYS A 52 9.21 -6.61 -0.14
CA LYS A 52 9.82 -7.83 0.42
C LYS A 52 9.10 -9.10 -0.02
N LEU A 53 7.77 -9.05 -0.12
CA LEU A 53 6.95 -10.15 -0.63
C LEU A 53 7.29 -10.45 -2.10
N ARG A 54 7.37 -9.42 -2.95
CA ARG A 54 7.77 -9.53 -4.36
C ARG A 54 9.16 -10.17 -4.49
N MET A 55 10.14 -9.67 -3.73
CA MET A 55 11.49 -10.23 -3.71
C MET A 55 11.50 -11.71 -3.29
N ALA A 56 10.65 -12.10 -2.33
CA ALA A 56 10.52 -13.50 -1.94
C ALA A 56 9.92 -14.36 -3.07
N LEU A 57 8.85 -13.89 -3.71
CA LEU A 57 8.22 -14.57 -4.85
C LEU A 57 9.22 -14.79 -6.01
N GLU A 58 10.01 -13.76 -6.33
CA GLU A 58 11.11 -13.85 -7.31
C GLU A 58 12.17 -14.87 -6.89
N LYS A 59 12.65 -14.79 -5.65
CA LYS A 59 13.69 -15.68 -5.12
C LYS A 59 13.27 -17.15 -5.14
N PHE A 60 11.99 -17.44 -4.90
CA PHE A 60 11.45 -18.79 -4.92
C PHE A 60 10.91 -19.20 -6.30
N GLY A 61 11.23 -18.44 -7.36
CA GLY A 61 10.97 -18.83 -8.75
C GLY A 61 9.49 -18.90 -9.12
N HIS A 62 8.65 -18.06 -8.50
CA HIS A 62 7.23 -17.99 -8.86
C HIS A 62 7.04 -17.38 -10.24
N ASP A 63 5.91 -17.69 -10.88
CA ASP A 63 5.62 -17.24 -12.23
C ASP A 63 5.64 -15.71 -12.35
N PHE A 64 6.06 -15.23 -13.52
CA PHE A 64 6.13 -13.80 -13.83
C PHE A 64 4.80 -13.06 -13.60
N SER A 65 3.66 -13.70 -13.82
CA SER A 65 2.34 -13.13 -13.55
C SER A 65 2.10 -12.84 -12.06
N ILE A 66 2.63 -13.70 -11.17
CA ILE A 66 2.54 -13.55 -9.72
C ILE A 66 3.43 -12.40 -9.25
N ILE A 67 4.65 -12.31 -9.79
CA ILE A 67 5.57 -11.21 -9.51
C ILE A 67 4.96 -9.88 -9.97
N LYS A 68 4.40 -9.82 -11.18
CA LYS A 68 3.69 -8.64 -11.70
C LYS A 68 2.49 -8.23 -10.85
N ALA A 69 1.79 -9.18 -10.25
CA ALA A 69 0.70 -8.87 -9.33
C ALA A 69 1.22 -8.22 -8.03
N ALA A 70 2.36 -8.68 -7.50
CA ALA A 70 3.01 -8.05 -6.36
C ALA A 70 3.52 -6.63 -6.69
N GLU A 71 4.14 -6.42 -7.86
CA GLU A 71 4.56 -5.09 -8.32
C GLU A 71 3.39 -4.09 -8.37
N ARG A 72 2.25 -4.49 -8.94
CA ARG A 72 1.07 -3.62 -9.00
C ARG A 72 0.53 -3.25 -7.63
N LEU A 73 0.63 -4.17 -6.67
CA LEU A 73 0.22 -3.91 -5.30
C LEU A 73 1.20 -2.97 -4.59
N GLU A 74 2.49 -3.09 -4.87
CA GLU A 74 3.54 -2.15 -4.41
C GLU A 74 3.28 -0.74 -4.94
N GLU A 75 3.02 -0.61 -6.25
CA GLU A 75 2.66 0.65 -6.92
C GLU A 75 1.40 1.28 -6.30
N LEU A 76 0.35 0.48 -6.04
CA LEU A 76 -0.86 0.95 -5.38
C LEU A 76 -0.58 1.61 -4.03
N TYR A 77 0.22 0.96 -3.17
CA TYR A 77 0.56 1.53 -1.86
C TYR A 77 1.42 2.80 -1.98
N ALA A 78 2.33 2.86 -2.96
CA ALA A 78 3.12 4.05 -3.24
C ALA A 78 2.24 5.23 -3.70
N ASP A 79 1.28 5.00 -4.59
CA ASP A 79 0.34 6.01 -5.07
C ASP A 79 -0.57 6.54 -3.94
N LEU A 80 -1.04 5.63 -3.08
CA LEU A 80 -1.79 6.00 -1.88
C LEU A 80 -0.94 6.85 -0.93
N ALA A 81 0.30 6.44 -0.66
CA ALA A 81 1.21 7.21 0.20
C ALA A 81 1.48 8.61 -0.39
N ALA A 82 1.70 8.72 -1.71
CA ALA A 82 1.86 10.00 -2.40
C ALA A 82 0.62 10.91 -2.24
N SER A 83 -0.58 10.34 -2.38
CA SER A 83 -1.84 11.06 -2.19
C SER A 83 -1.97 11.62 -0.76
N VAL A 84 -1.59 10.83 0.25
CA VAL A 84 -1.58 11.25 1.65
C VAL A 84 -0.52 12.33 1.91
N ALA A 85 0.66 12.22 1.29
CA ALA A 85 1.71 13.23 1.40
C ALA A 85 1.29 14.59 0.82
N GLU A 86 0.61 14.60 -0.32
CA GLU A 86 0.06 15.84 -0.90
C GLU A 86 -1.01 16.46 0.01
N LYS A 87 -1.87 15.66 0.66
CA LYS A 87 -2.79 16.18 1.69
C LYS A 87 -2.03 16.82 2.85
N LEU A 88 -1.00 16.17 3.39
CA LEU A 88 -0.19 16.74 4.48
C LEU A 88 0.42 18.09 4.09
N LYS A 89 0.93 18.20 2.87
CA LYS A 89 1.49 19.43 2.33
C LYS A 89 0.44 20.53 2.21
N ALA A 90 -0.79 20.19 1.79
CA ALA A 90 -1.89 21.14 1.71
C ALA A 90 -2.33 21.66 3.09
N MET A 91 -2.28 20.83 4.14
CA MET A 91 -2.65 21.21 5.51
C MET A 91 -1.63 22.12 6.21
N ARG A 92 -0.39 22.18 5.71
CA ARG A 92 0.69 23.03 6.27
C ARG A 92 0.73 24.42 5.65
N LYS A 93 -0.11 24.69 4.64
CA LYS A 93 -0.27 26.01 4.01
C LYS A 93 -1.40 26.77 4.69
#